data_AF-A0A2K9P5E9-F1
#
_entry.id   AF-A0A2K9P5E9-F1
#
_cell.length_a   1.000
_cell.length_b   1.000
_cell.length_c   1.000
_cell.angle_alpha   90.00
_cell.angle_beta   90.00
_cell.angle_gamma   90.00
#
_symmetry.space_group_name_H-M   'P 1'
#
loop_
_entity.id
_entity.type
_entity.pdbx_description
1 polymer ?
#
loop_
_entity_poly.entity_id
_entity_poly.type
_entity_poly.pdbx_seq_one_letter_code
_entity_poly.pdbx_strand_id
1 'polypeptide(L)'
;MNVKLVANGKTVDYEISDTEYNRLFTRTGLEKPVACEEFYAVNFSNGDIDNFIWNGYKCDETFFDCGLMSTDKKLAQDRFRARKIKTKLERFAAEHNKGALNWNLCAKTKWYLYYDFTYNEVDVNQSRTLKIEGTTYFSSEKIAKQAIEELDKDGELVWYLRDYQPWIGAYEETEEK
;
A
#
# COMPACT_ATOMS: atom_id res chain seq x y z
N MET A 1 -16.52 -16.16 -20.85
CA MET A 1 -16.37 -17.23 -19.84
C MET A 1 -17.74 -17.81 -19.49
N ASN A 2 -17.87 -19.13 -19.35
CA ASN A 2 -19.11 -19.77 -18.88
C ASN A 2 -19.16 -19.82 -17.35
N VAL A 3 -20.21 -19.26 -16.76
CA VAL A 3 -20.49 -19.28 -15.31
C VAL A 3 -21.84 -19.92 -15.03
N LYS A 4 -22.03 -20.39 -13.79
CA LYS A 4 -23.31 -20.91 -13.31
C LYS A 4 -23.98 -19.88 -12.41
N LEU A 5 -25.10 -19.33 -12.86
CA LEU A 5 -25.92 -18.43 -12.04
C LEU A 5 -26.93 -19.25 -11.24
N VAL A 6 -27.01 -18.99 -9.93
CA VAL A 6 -28.04 -19.58 -9.06
C VAL A 6 -29.02 -18.48 -8.66
N ALA A 7 -30.25 -18.59 -9.15
CA ALA A 7 -31.32 -17.64 -8.83
C ALA A 7 -32.60 -18.42 -8.50
N ASN A 8 -33.23 -18.10 -7.36
CA ASN A 8 -34.47 -18.75 -6.89
C ASN A 8 -34.40 -20.28 -6.90
N GLY A 9 -33.26 -20.86 -6.50
CA GLY A 9 -33.04 -22.31 -6.43
C GLY A 9 -32.87 -23.01 -7.80
N LYS A 10 -32.78 -22.26 -8.90
CA LYS A 10 -32.47 -22.79 -10.23
C LYS A 10 -31.06 -22.41 -10.64
N THR A 11 -30.36 -23.34 -11.29
CA THR A 11 -29.03 -23.13 -11.86
C THR A 11 -29.15 -22.99 -13.37
N VAL A 12 -28.53 -21.95 -13.94
CA VAL A 12 -28.50 -21.67 -15.38
C VAL A 12 -27.05 -21.43 -15.81
N ASP A 13 -26.64 -22.10 -16.89
CA ASP A 13 -25.37 -21.81 -17.56
C ASP A 13 -25.51 -20.49 -18.32
N TYR A 14 -24.57 -19.58 -18.09
CA TYR A 14 -24.58 -18.26 -18.72
C TYR A 14 -23.17 -17.88 -19.15
N GLU A 15 -23.06 -17.27 -20.32
CA GLU A 15 -21.79 -16.74 -20.81
C GLU A 15 -21.67 -15.27 -20.43
N ILE A 16 -20.64 -14.94 -19.65
CA ILE A 16 -20.28 -13.56 -19.34
C ILE A 16 -19.01 -13.17 -20.08
N SER A 17 -18.87 -11.88 -20.40
CA SER A 17 -17.61 -11.34 -20.92
C SER A 17 -16.49 -11.44 -19.87
N ASP A 18 -15.23 -11.43 -20.30
CA ASP A 18 -14.09 -11.36 -19.36
C ASP A 18 -14.17 -10.07 -18.51
N THR A 19 -14.69 -8.99 -19.09
CA THR A 19 -14.99 -7.74 -18.38
C THR A 19 -16.00 -7.94 -17.26
N GLU A 20 -17.10 -8.65 -17.51
CA GLU A 20 -18.10 -8.96 -16.48
C GLU A 20 -17.59 -9.97 -15.46
N TYR A 21 -16.79 -10.96 -15.86
CA TYR A 21 -16.17 -11.90 -14.94
C TYR A 21 -15.21 -11.19 -13.97
N ASN A 22 -14.31 -10.35 -14.49
CA ASN A 22 -13.38 -9.58 -13.68
C ASN A 22 -14.12 -8.59 -12.77
N ARG A 23 -15.24 -8.03 -13.23
CA ARG A 23 -16.11 -7.21 -12.37
C ARG A 23 -16.72 -8.02 -11.22
N LEU A 24 -17.06 -9.28 -11.45
CA LEU A 24 -17.89 -10.08 -10.54
C LEU A 24 -17.10 -11.04 -9.64
N PHE A 25 -15.93 -11.56 -10.04
CA PHE A 25 -15.37 -12.76 -9.42
C PHE A 25 -13.88 -12.74 -9.05
N THR A 26 -13.07 -11.75 -9.44
CA THR A 26 -11.73 -11.57 -8.84
C THR A 26 -11.22 -10.16 -9.11
N ARG A 27 -11.11 -9.31 -8.07
CA ARG A 27 -10.49 -7.98 -8.18
C ARG A 27 -9.44 -7.83 -7.11
N THR A 28 -8.26 -7.42 -7.52
CA THR A 28 -7.14 -7.06 -6.65
C THR A 28 -7.34 -5.69 -6.00
N GLY A 29 -8.29 -4.90 -6.50
CA GLY A 29 -8.48 -3.51 -6.10
C GLY A 29 -7.65 -2.52 -6.93
N LEU A 30 -6.75 -3.02 -7.79
CA LEU A 30 -5.83 -2.21 -8.59
C LEU A 30 -6.27 -2.02 -10.04
N GLU A 31 -7.38 -2.65 -10.45
CA GLU A 31 -7.87 -2.59 -11.82
C GLU A 31 -8.41 -1.20 -12.17
N LYS A 32 -8.26 -0.80 -13.44
CA LYS A 32 -8.96 0.37 -13.97
C LYS A 32 -10.47 0.12 -13.91
N PRO A 33 -11.28 1.00 -13.29
CA PRO A 33 -12.72 0.81 -13.26
C PRO A 33 -13.34 0.91 -14.66
N VAL A 34 -14.51 0.29 -14.82
CA VAL A 34 -15.35 0.47 -16.01
C VAL A 34 -16.32 1.65 -15.83
N ALA A 35 -16.91 2.13 -16.93
CA ALA A 35 -17.90 3.20 -16.88
C ALA A 35 -19.03 2.89 -15.88
N CYS A 36 -19.39 3.89 -15.08
CA CYS A 36 -20.37 3.84 -14.00
C CYS A 36 -20.00 2.95 -12.80
N GLU A 37 -18.74 2.53 -12.68
CA GLU A 37 -18.27 1.74 -11.55
C GLU A 37 -17.78 2.62 -10.39
N GLU A 38 -17.97 2.15 -9.16
CA GLU A 38 -17.43 2.81 -7.99
C GLU A 38 -15.93 2.60 -7.85
N PHE A 39 -15.25 3.64 -7.36
CA PHE A 39 -13.90 3.56 -6.87
C PHE A 39 -13.69 4.38 -5.62
N TYR A 40 -12.64 4.07 -4.87
CA TYR A 40 -12.28 4.72 -3.62
C TYR A 40 -10.97 5.48 -3.76
N ALA A 41 -10.98 6.73 -3.36
CA ALA A 41 -9.82 7.62 -3.43
C ALA A 41 -9.82 8.63 -2.28
N VAL A 42 -8.69 9.29 -2.06
CA VAL A 42 -8.65 10.41 -1.12
C VAL A 42 -9.49 11.56 -1.62
N ASN A 43 -10.45 12.01 -0.81
CA ASN A 43 -11.14 13.26 -1.03
C ASN A 43 -10.29 14.39 -0.42
N PHE A 44 -9.76 15.26 -1.29
CA PHE A 44 -8.89 16.35 -0.87
C PHE A 44 -9.56 17.40 0.01
N SER A 45 -10.90 17.43 0.07
CA SER A 45 -11.64 18.41 0.89
C SER A 45 -11.68 18.06 2.37
N ASN A 46 -11.69 16.76 2.72
CA ASN A 46 -11.76 16.28 4.11
C ASN A 46 -10.51 15.46 4.51
N GLY A 47 -9.73 14.97 3.54
CA GLY A 47 -8.57 14.12 3.79
C GLY A 47 -8.91 12.66 4.09
N ASP A 48 -10.13 12.22 3.80
CA ASP A 48 -10.62 10.86 4.01
C ASP A 48 -10.73 10.07 2.70
N ILE A 49 -10.94 8.76 2.82
CA ILE A 49 -11.24 7.89 1.67
C ILE A 49 -12.75 7.88 1.42
N ASP A 50 -13.14 8.46 0.29
CA ASP A 50 -14.53 8.50 -0.18
C ASP A 50 -14.71 7.65 -1.45
N ASN A 51 -15.97 7.36 -1.77
CA ASN A 51 -16.33 6.69 -3.02
C ASN A 51 -16.67 7.71 -4.11
N PHE A 52 -16.32 7.37 -5.34
CA PHE A 52 -16.53 8.14 -6.55
C PHE A 52 -17.05 7.22 -7.66
N ILE A 53 -17.69 7.78 -8.67
CA ILE A 53 -18.14 7.03 -9.85
C ILE A 53 -17.20 7.31 -11.00
N TRP A 54 -16.68 6.24 -11.59
CA TRP A 54 -15.85 6.30 -12.79
C TRP A 54 -16.72 6.67 -14.00
N ASN A 55 -16.50 7.86 -14.54
CA ASN A 55 -17.15 8.34 -15.76
C ASN A 55 -16.22 8.33 -16.96
N GLY A 56 -14.94 7.97 -16.76
CA GLY A 56 -13.91 8.03 -17.79
C GLY A 56 -13.45 9.46 -18.09
N TYR A 57 -13.70 10.40 -17.18
CA TYR A 57 -13.20 11.76 -17.32
C TYR A 57 -11.70 11.82 -17.03
N LYS A 58 -11.05 12.88 -17.51
CA LYS A 58 -9.61 13.11 -17.28
C LYS A 58 -9.24 13.12 -15.79
N CYS A 59 -10.14 13.56 -14.90
CA CYS A 59 -9.91 13.49 -13.46
C CYS A 59 -9.85 12.04 -12.94
N ASP A 60 -10.73 11.17 -13.44
CA ASP A 60 -10.77 9.75 -13.08
C ASP A 60 -9.49 9.06 -13.55
N GLU A 61 -9.07 9.33 -14.79
CA GLU A 61 -7.80 8.85 -15.32
C GLU A 61 -6.60 9.35 -14.51
N THR A 62 -6.64 10.60 -14.04
CA THR A 62 -5.59 11.15 -13.18
C THR A 62 -5.49 10.38 -11.86
N PHE A 63 -6.61 10.02 -11.24
CA PHE A 63 -6.60 9.20 -10.02
C PHE A 63 -5.97 7.84 -10.26
N PHE A 64 -6.33 7.18 -11.37
CA PHE A 64 -5.78 5.88 -11.75
C PHE A 64 -4.27 5.96 -12.04
N ASP A 65 -3.86 6.87 -12.92
CA ASP A 65 -2.45 7.00 -13.37
C ASP A 65 -1.51 7.44 -12.24
N CYS A 66 -2.00 8.23 -11.28
CA CYS A 66 -1.23 8.63 -10.10
C CYS A 66 -1.24 7.57 -8.98
N GLY A 67 -1.94 6.45 -9.17
CA GLY A 67 -2.08 5.39 -8.16
C GLY A 67 -2.77 5.90 -6.89
N LEU A 68 -3.73 6.81 -7.03
CA LEU A 68 -4.47 7.46 -5.93
C LEU A 68 -5.84 6.84 -5.68
N MET A 69 -6.21 5.82 -6.44
CA MET A 69 -7.47 5.12 -6.30
C MET A 69 -7.32 3.61 -6.21
N SER A 70 -8.38 2.97 -5.72
CA SER A 70 -8.55 1.52 -5.68
C SER A 70 -10.04 1.20 -5.84
N THR A 71 -10.36 0.07 -6.44
CA THR A 71 -11.75 -0.43 -6.52
C THR A 71 -12.15 -1.18 -5.26
N ASP A 72 -11.19 -1.45 -4.37
CA ASP A 72 -11.42 -1.96 -3.02
C ASP A 72 -11.23 -0.83 -1.97
N LYS A 73 -12.22 -0.67 -1.09
CA LYS A 73 -12.23 0.39 -0.06
C LYS A 73 -11.15 0.19 0.99
N LYS A 74 -10.94 -1.05 1.44
CA LYS A 74 -9.96 -1.37 2.49
C LYS A 74 -8.54 -1.12 1.96
N LEU A 75 -8.25 -1.53 0.74
CA LEU A 75 -6.99 -1.26 0.06
C LEU A 75 -6.75 0.24 -0.11
N ALA A 76 -7.78 1.02 -0.48
CA ALA A 76 -7.65 2.49 -0.54
C ALA A 76 -7.28 3.09 0.83
N GLN A 77 -7.96 2.65 1.90
CA GLN A 77 -7.69 3.08 3.28
C GLN A 77 -6.27 2.71 3.72
N ASP A 78 -5.84 1.47 3.46
CA ASP A 78 -4.52 0.98 3.83
C ASP A 78 -3.41 1.69 3.05
N ARG A 79 -3.55 1.85 1.72
CA ARG A 79 -2.58 2.59 0.91
C ARG A 79 -2.45 4.04 1.39
N PHE A 80 -3.56 4.67 1.76
CA PHE A 80 -3.54 6.03 2.30
C PHE A 80 -2.91 6.10 3.69
N ARG A 81 -3.21 5.16 4.60
CA ARG A 81 -2.55 5.03 5.90
C ARG A 81 -1.04 4.85 5.75
N ALA A 82 -0.62 3.91 4.90
CA ALA A 82 0.77 3.65 4.58
C ALA A 82 1.49 4.89 4.01
N ARG A 83 0.84 5.64 3.12
CA ARG A 83 1.39 6.89 2.57
C ARG A 83 1.60 7.94 3.65
N LYS A 84 0.67 8.08 4.60
CA LYS A 84 0.84 8.98 5.76
C LYS A 84 2.04 8.57 6.62
N ILE A 85 2.20 7.29 6.91
CA ILE A 85 3.31 6.77 7.72
C ILE A 85 4.65 6.99 7.02
N LYS A 86 4.74 6.62 5.74
CA LYS A 86 5.93 6.85 4.92
C LYS A 86 6.33 8.33 4.86
N THR A 87 5.35 9.22 4.68
CA THR A 87 5.59 10.67 4.68
C THR A 87 6.12 11.16 6.03
N LYS A 88 5.63 10.62 7.16
CA LYS A 88 6.17 10.95 8.50
C LYS A 88 7.63 10.51 8.63
N LEU A 89 7.97 9.30 8.19
CA LEU A 89 9.35 8.79 8.20
C LEU A 89 10.27 9.66 7.32
N GLU A 90 9.83 10.01 6.11
CA GLU A 90 10.59 10.86 5.19
C GLU A 90 10.84 12.27 5.76
N ARG A 91 9.82 12.88 6.38
CA ARG A 91 9.96 14.17 7.07
C ARG A 91 10.96 14.09 8.23
N PHE A 92 10.82 13.08 9.08
CA PHE A 92 11.75 12.85 10.18
C PHE A 92 13.19 12.68 9.68
N ALA A 93 13.39 11.87 8.63
CA ALA A 93 14.70 11.70 8.02
C ALA A 93 15.26 13.02 7.44
N ALA A 94 14.41 13.85 6.81
CA ALA A 94 14.81 15.15 6.27
C ALA A 94 15.22 16.14 7.37
N GLU A 95 14.53 16.13 8.52
CA GLU A 95 14.77 17.03 9.65
C GLU A 95 16.00 16.61 10.48
N HIS A 96 16.22 15.31 10.67
CA HIS A 96 17.21 14.80 11.62
C HIS A 96 18.51 14.28 10.99
N ASN A 97 18.53 13.97 9.70
CA ASN A 97 19.75 13.42 9.08
C ASN A 97 20.90 14.44 9.03
N LYS A 98 22.09 13.99 9.41
CA LYS A 98 23.32 14.80 9.37
C LYS A 98 24.01 14.65 8.02
N GLY A 99 23.68 15.55 7.10
CA GLY A 99 24.28 15.63 5.77
C GLY A 99 23.74 14.61 4.78
N ALA A 100 24.27 14.65 3.56
CA ALA A 100 23.76 13.83 2.46
C ALA A 100 24.08 12.34 2.66
N LEU A 101 23.07 11.48 2.41
CA LEU A 101 23.23 10.04 2.31
C LEU A 101 23.88 9.69 0.97
N ASN A 102 25.20 9.88 0.87
CA ASN A 102 25.94 9.60 -0.35
C ASN A 102 26.06 8.07 -0.57
N TRP A 103 25.32 7.55 -1.55
CA TRP A 103 25.31 6.13 -1.94
C TRP A 103 26.55 5.71 -2.74
N ASN A 104 27.27 6.65 -3.35
CA ASN A 104 28.53 6.35 -4.05
C ASN A 104 29.70 6.15 -3.08
N LEU A 105 29.50 6.46 -1.79
CA LEU A 105 30.50 6.28 -0.74
C LEU A 105 30.14 5.07 0.14
N CYS A 106 30.65 3.90 -0.23
CA CYS A 106 30.43 2.62 0.47
C CYS A 106 30.90 2.65 1.94
N ALA A 107 31.77 3.59 2.32
CA ALA A 107 32.28 3.73 3.68
C ALA A 107 31.25 4.28 4.67
N LYS A 108 30.21 4.97 4.22
CA LYS A 108 29.16 5.51 5.10
C LYS A 108 28.02 4.51 5.24
N THR A 109 27.76 4.06 6.45
CA THR A 109 26.59 3.25 6.79
C THR A 109 25.31 4.08 6.74
N LYS A 110 24.24 3.51 6.18
CA LYS A 110 22.88 4.07 6.19
C LYS A 110 22.01 3.09 6.97
N TRP A 111 21.09 3.61 7.75
CA TRP A 111 20.26 2.82 8.64
C TRP A 111 18.81 2.86 8.16
N TYR A 112 18.05 1.81 8.36
CA TYR A 112 16.65 1.73 7.98
C TYR A 112 15.89 0.83 8.95
N LEU A 113 14.58 1.05 9.03
CA LEU A 113 13.70 0.28 9.90
C LEU A 113 13.26 -1.00 9.18
N TYR A 114 13.07 -2.07 9.95
CA TYR A 114 12.47 -3.32 9.50
C TYR A 114 11.63 -3.92 10.63
N TYR A 115 10.76 -4.87 10.31
CA TYR A 115 10.06 -5.68 11.32
C TYR A 115 10.77 -7.02 11.47
N ASP A 116 11.16 -7.35 12.70
CA ASP A 116 11.77 -8.63 13.04
C ASP A 116 10.68 -9.62 13.49
N PHE A 117 10.40 -10.63 12.67
CA PHE A 117 9.41 -11.66 13.00
C PHE A 117 9.88 -12.64 14.10
N THR A 118 11.17 -12.67 14.42
CA THR A 118 11.71 -13.50 15.53
C THR A 118 11.41 -12.84 16.86
N TYR A 119 11.61 -11.52 16.94
CA TYR A 119 11.43 -10.74 18.16
C TYR A 119 10.08 -10.00 18.23
N ASN A 120 9.29 -10.06 17.15
CA ASN A 120 7.99 -9.40 16.99
C ASN A 120 8.03 -7.87 17.22
N GLU A 121 9.11 -7.21 16.82
CA GLU A 121 9.33 -5.78 17.04
C GLU A 121 9.87 -5.06 15.80
N VAL A 122 9.76 -3.73 15.80
CA VAL A 122 10.43 -2.87 14.82
C VAL A 122 11.86 -2.63 15.29
N ASP A 123 12.84 -2.96 14.45
CA ASP A 123 14.26 -2.73 14.73
C ASP A 123 14.96 -2.05 13.54
N VAL A 124 16.26 -1.78 13.68
CA VAL A 124 17.08 -1.04 12.72
C VAL A 124 18.17 -1.92 12.15
N ASN A 125 18.28 -1.94 10.82
CA ASN A 125 19.38 -2.61 10.12
C ASN A 125 20.19 -1.57 9.33
N GLN A 126 21.35 -1.99 8.86
CA GLN A 126 22.28 -1.16 8.11
C GLN A 126 22.42 -1.62 6.66
N SER A 127 22.66 -0.65 5.79
CA SER A 127 23.11 -0.86 4.42
C SER A 127 24.28 0.06 4.09
N ARG A 128 25.20 -0.45 3.28
CA ARG A 128 26.33 0.31 2.74
C ARG A 128 26.27 0.47 1.24
N THR A 129 25.85 -0.59 0.54
CA THR A 129 25.96 -0.72 -0.92
C THR A 129 24.64 -1.00 -1.62
N LEU A 130 23.57 -1.31 -0.87
CA LEU A 130 22.26 -1.65 -1.43
C LEU A 130 21.19 -0.62 -1.04
N LYS A 131 20.39 -0.22 -2.01
CA LYS A 131 19.22 0.62 -1.77
C LYS A 131 17.98 -0.22 -2.03
N ILE A 132 17.20 -0.42 -0.98
CA ILE A 132 15.94 -1.16 -0.98
C ILE A 132 14.86 -0.19 -1.45
N GLU A 133 14.04 -0.65 -2.40
CA GLU A 133 12.94 0.13 -2.92
C GLU A 133 11.96 0.49 -1.79
N GLY A 134 11.48 1.73 -1.79
CA GLY A 134 10.46 2.17 -0.86
C GLY A 134 10.94 2.47 0.57
N THR A 135 12.20 2.15 0.90
CA THR A 135 12.80 2.34 2.22
C THR A 135 13.28 3.76 2.48
N THR A 136 12.93 4.30 3.66
CA THR A 136 13.50 5.53 4.19
C THR A 136 14.80 5.24 4.93
N TYR A 137 15.83 6.03 4.67
CA TYR A 137 17.16 5.85 5.23
C TYR A 137 17.58 6.96 6.19
N PHE A 138 18.35 6.59 7.21
CA PHE A 138 18.88 7.45 8.24
C PHE A 138 20.41 7.44 8.22
N SER A 139 20.99 8.56 8.63
CA SER A 139 22.43 8.82 8.64
C SER A 139 23.17 8.16 9.82
N SER A 140 22.43 7.66 10.83
CA SER A 140 22.97 6.91 11.96
C SER A 140 21.91 6.01 12.58
N GLU A 141 22.35 4.97 13.29
CA GLU A 141 21.49 4.07 14.07
C GLU A 141 20.67 4.85 15.10
N LYS A 142 21.31 5.80 15.79
CA LYS A 142 20.67 6.64 16.81
C LYS A 142 19.44 7.37 16.25
N ILE A 143 19.56 7.97 15.07
CA ILE A 143 18.43 8.68 14.44
C ILE A 143 17.33 7.70 14.04
N ALA A 144 17.69 6.52 13.53
CA ALA A 144 16.70 5.50 13.16
C ALA A 144 15.92 5.00 14.40
N LYS A 145 16.60 4.78 15.52
CA LYS A 145 15.96 4.40 16.80
C LYS A 145 15.06 5.50 17.36
N GLN A 146 15.48 6.77 17.26
CA GLN A 146 14.63 7.92 17.62
C GLN A 146 13.36 7.98 16.76
N ALA A 147 13.46 7.65 15.47
CA ALA A 147 12.29 7.59 14.60
C ALA A 147 11.27 6.53 15.07
N ILE A 148 11.73 5.38 15.57
CA ILE A 148 10.85 4.34 16.15
C ILE A 148 10.16 4.90 17.40
N GLU A 149 10.93 5.43 18.35
CA GLU A 149 10.40 5.95 19.62
C GLU A 149 9.37 7.08 19.43
N GLU A 150 9.61 7.97 18.47
CA GLU A 150 8.76 9.15 18.26
C GLU A 150 7.53 8.87 17.37
N LEU A 151 7.64 7.95 16.41
CA LEU A 151 6.61 7.71 15.40
C LEU A 151 5.76 6.46 15.65
N ASP A 152 6.21 5.51 16.47
CA ASP A 152 5.48 4.25 16.74
C ASP A 152 4.57 4.28 17.98
N LYS A 153 4.13 5.48 18.40
CA LYS A 153 3.35 5.65 19.63
C LYS A 153 2.06 4.82 19.69
N ASP A 154 1.47 4.54 18.53
CA ASP A 154 0.20 3.82 18.40
C ASP A 154 0.36 2.49 17.61
N GLY A 155 1.59 1.97 17.47
CA GLY A 155 1.86 0.75 16.69
C GLY A 155 1.73 0.93 15.17
N GLU A 156 1.75 2.17 14.68
CA GLU A 156 1.63 2.48 13.26
C GLU A 156 2.81 1.93 12.45
N LEU A 157 4.03 1.94 12.99
CA LEU A 157 5.19 1.39 12.28
C LEU A 157 5.14 -0.14 12.25
N VAL A 158 4.68 -0.77 13.34
CA VAL A 158 4.40 -2.21 13.36
C VAL A 158 3.42 -2.57 12.25
N TRP A 159 2.27 -1.91 12.18
CA TRP A 159 1.29 -2.15 11.13
C TRP A 159 1.89 -1.94 9.73
N TYR A 160 2.63 -0.85 9.51
CA TYR A 160 3.20 -0.53 8.20
C TYR A 160 4.29 -1.52 7.73
N LEU A 161 5.10 -2.05 8.64
CA LEU A 161 6.21 -2.94 8.30
C LEU A 161 5.82 -4.43 8.33
N ARG A 162 4.81 -4.80 9.12
CA ARG A 162 4.34 -6.18 9.27
C ARG A 162 3.09 -6.47 8.42
N ASP A 163 2.05 -5.66 8.62
CA ASP A 163 0.68 -5.98 8.16
C ASP A 163 0.34 -5.35 6.80
N TYR A 164 0.92 -4.19 6.50
CA TYR A 164 0.61 -3.48 5.27
C TYR A 164 1.18 -4.21 4.06
N GLN A 165 0.27 -4.74 3.26
CA GLN A 165 0.58 -5.57 2.12
C GLN A 165 -0.25 -5.09 0.93
N PRO A 166 0.23 -4.08 0.16
CA PRO A 166 -0.54 -3.47 -0.92
C PRO A 166 -0.77 -4.37 -2.14
N TRP A 167 -0.39 -5.64 -2.03
CA TRP A 167 -0.54 -6.70 -3.03
C TRP A 167 -1.25 -7.95 -2.48
N ILE A 168 -1.50 -8.07 -1.16
CA ILE A 168 -2.17 -9.26 -0.59
C ILE A 168 -3.68 -9.11 -0.78
N GLY A 169 -4.27 -10.13 -1.42
CA GLY A 169 -5.53 -10.06 -2.18
C GLY A 169 -5.36 -10.32 -3.69
N ALA A 170 -4.12 -10.37 -4.21
CA ALA A 170 -3.82 -10.83 -5.58
C ALA A 170 -3.56 -12.35 -5.69
N TYR A 171 -3.37 -13.02 -4.57
CA TYR A 171 -3.42 -14.47 -4.43
C TYR A 171 -4.08 -14.70 -3.08
N GLU A 172 -5.23 -15.36 -3.07
CA GLU A 172 -5.76 -15.93 -1.83
C GLU A 172 -4.63 -16.74 -1.19
N GLU A 173 -4.29 -16.48 0.08
CA GLU A 173 -3.63 -17.50 0.86
C GLU A 173 -4.62 -18.66 0.92
N THR A 174 -4.42 -19.65 0.06
CA THR A 174 -4.96 -20.98 0.32
C THR A 174 -4.32 -21.40 1.63
N GLU A 175 -5.05 -21.26 2.73
CA GLU A 175 -4.74 -21.98 3.95
C GLU A 175 -4.55 -23.45 3.55
N GLU A 176 -3.30 -23.92 3.52
CA GLU A 176 -3.03 -25.35 3.55
C GLU A 176 -3.61 -25.87 4.87
N LYS A 177 -4.74 -26.57 4.77
CA LYS A 177 -5.28 -27.45 5.79
C LYS A 177 -5.18 -28.89 5.32
#